data_AF-A0A4Y7IWY7-F1
#
_entry.id   AF-A0A4Y7IWY7-F1
#
_cell.length_a   1.000
_cell.length_b   1.000
_cell.length_c   1.000
_cell.angle_alpha   90.00
_cell.angle_beta   90.00
_cell.angle_gamma   90.00
#
_symmetry.space_group_name_H-M   'P 1'
#
loop_
_entity.id
_entity.type
_entity.pdbx_description
1 polymer ?
#
loop_
_entity_poly.entity_id
_entity_poly.type
_entity_poly.pdbx_seq_one_letter_code
_entity_poly.pdbx_strand_id
1 'polypeptide(L)'
;MSTSADGIAYRQSLNAFMHTLLKMMHENPDAWPFKEPVDSRDVPDYYDVIKDPVDLKTLSKRLESGQYYVTLEMFVADAKRMFSNAHTYNSPETIYHKCATRLEKFFMSKVESGLQASSKNSAIMNM
;
A
#
# COMPACT_ATOMS: atom_id res chain seq x y z
N MET A 1 30.94 -1.18 7.18
CA MET A 1 30.17 -2.03 8.12
C MET A 1 29.10 -1.14 8.74
N SER A 2 27.83 -1.29 8.35
CA SER A 2 26.75 -0.52 8.99
C SER A 2 26.50 -1.10 10.38
N THR A 3 26.30 -0.24 11.37
CA THR A 3 26.07 -0.66 12.75
C THR A 3 24.65 -1.20 12.93
N SER A 4 24.41 -1.99 13.97
CA SER A 4 23.06 -2.47 14.32
C SER A 4 22.08 -1.31 14.58
N ALA A 5 22.59 -0.17 15.06
CA ALA A 5 21.83 1.06 15.27
C ALA A 5 21.35 1.68 13.95
N ASP A 6 22.20 1.71 12.92
CA ASP A 6 21.82 2.21 11.58
C ASP A 6 20.70 1.38 10.98
N GLY A 7 20.77 0.05 11.15
CA GLY A 7 19.72 -0.86 10.71
C GLY A 7 18.39 -0.67 11.44
N ILE A 8 18.41 -0.33 12.74
CA ILE A 8 17.20 -0.02 13.51
C ILE A 8 16.58 1.29 13.04
N ALA A 9 17.37 2.35 12.91
CA ALA A 9 16.89 3.67 12.48
C ALA A 9 16.32 3.63 11.05
N TYR A 10 16.94 2.85 10.16
CA TYR A 10 16.42 2.62 8.81
C TYR A 10 15.06 1.91 8.83
N ARG A 11 14.93 0.81 9.61
CA ARG A 11 13.64 0.09 9.74
C ARG A 11 12.53 0.97 10.31
N GLN A 12 12.83 1.79 11.31
CA GLN A 12 11.87 2.75 11.86
C GLN A 12 11.43 3.78 10.81
N SER A 13 12.36 4.29 10.01
CA SER A 13 12.07 5.24 8.95
C SER A 13 11.19 4.62 7.85
N LEU A 14 11.48 3.38 7.43
CA LEU A 14 10.64 2.63 6.50
C LEU A 14 9.23 2.41 7.05
N ASN A 15 9.13 1.96 8.31
CA ASN A 15 7.85 1.72 8.95
C ASN A 15 7.00 3.01 9.03
N ALA A 16 7.60 4.13 9.46
CA ALA A 16 6.93 5.43 9.49
C ALA A 16 6.47 5.89 8.10
N PHE A 17 7.28 5.66 7.07
CA PHE A 17 6.92 6.00 5.69
C PHE A 17 5.74 5.14 5.19
N MET A 18 5.74 3.84 5.44
CA MET A 18 4.62 2.95 5.10
C MET A 18 3.33 3.35 5.83
N HIS A 19 3.40 3.74 7.11
CA HIS A 19 2.23 4.25 7.84
C HIS A 19 1.68 5.53 7.22
N THR A 20 2.57 6.43 6.77
CA THR A 20 2.16 7.65 6.07
C THR A 20 1.45 7.32 4.76
N LEU A 21 2.00 6.40 3.95
CA LEU A 21 1.37 5.97 2.70
C LEU A 21 0.00 5.32 2.94
N LEU A 22 -0.11 4.44 3.94
CA LEU A 22 -1.36 3.79 4.30
C LEU A 22 -2.43 4.82 4.73
N LYS A 23 -2.05 5.79 5.57
CA LYS A 23 -2.93 6.87 5.98
C LYS A 23 -3.42 7.69 4.79
N MET A 24 -2.51 8.09 3.89
CA MET A 24 -2.86 8.84 2.69
C MET A 24 -3.79 8.07 1.76
N MET A 25 -3.62 6.75 1.63
CA MET A 25 -4.58 5.91 0.91
C MET A 25 -5.94 5.92 1.60
N HIS A 26 -5.99 5.68 2.92
CA HIS A 26 -7.24 5.58 3.67
C HIS A 26 -8.06 6.88 3.66
N GLU A 27 -7.39 8.04 3.65
CA GLU A 27 -8.02 9.38 3.58
C GLU A 27 -8.44 9.78 2.16
N ASN A 28 -8.00 9.05 1.13
CA ASN A 28 -8.36 9.36 -0.25
C ASN A 28 -9.87 9.08 -0.50
N PRO A 29 -10.61 9.98 -1.18
CA PRO A 29 -12.02 9.76 -1.52
C PRO A 29 -12.30 8.47 -2.29
N ASP A 30 -11.34 7.96 -3.07
CA ASP A 30 -11.46 6.73 -3.84
C ASP A 30 -11.21 5.45 -3.04
N ALA A 31 -10.90 5.55 -1.74
CA ALA A 31 -10.54 4.41 -0.91
C ALA A 31 -11.71 3.59 -0.40
N TRP A 32 -12.94 4.11 -0.51
CA TRP A 32 -14.12 3.50 0.10
C TRP A 32 -14.35 2.02 -0.23
N PRO A 33 -14.06 1.50 -1.45
CA PRO A 33 -14.24 0.07 -1.74
C PRO A 33 -13.20 -0.84 -1.08
N PHE A 34 -12.08 -0.26 -0.64
CA PHE A 34 -10.89 -1.01 -0.21
C PHE A 34 -10.70 -0.96 1.30
N LYS A 35 -11.58 -0.28 2.05
CA LYS A 35 -11.41 -0.08 3.49
C LYS A 35 -11.51 -1.38 4.29
N GLU A 36 -12.32 -2.31 3.82
CA GLU A 36 -12.63 -3.57 4.47
C GLU A 36 -12.58 -4.71 3.44
N PRO A 37 -12.40 -5.97 3.88
CA PRO A 37 -12.54 -7.13 3.00
C PRO A 37 -13.92 -7.16 2.32
N VAL A 38 -13.97 -7.64 1.08
CA VAL A 38 -15.24 -7.85 0.37
C VAL A 38 -16.07 -8.89 1.11
N ASP A 39 -17.33 -8.58 1.44
CA ASP A 39 -18.22 -9.52 2.11
C ASP A 39 -18.80 -10.52 1.09
N SER A 40 -18.53 -11.81 1.27
CA SER A 40 -19.08 -12.86 0.39
C SER A 40 -20.59 -13.00 0.48
N ARG A 41 -21.23 -12.45 1.51
CA ARG A 41 -22.70 -12.41 1.57
C ARG A 41 -23.28 -11.42 0.58
N ASP A 42 -22.54 -10.33 0.32
CA ASP A 42 -22.93 -9.28 -0.62
C ASP A 42 -22.41 -9.57 -2.03
N VAL A 43 -21.26 -10.25 -2.15
CA VAL A 43 -20.59 -10.59 -3.41
C VAL A 43 -20.21 -12.09 -3.42
N PRO A 44 -21.17 -12.99 -3.69
CA PRO A 44 -21.00 -14.43 -3.46
C PRO A 44 -19.88 -15.12 -4.24
N ASP A 45 -19.60 -14.67 -5.46
CA ASP A 45 -18.60 -15.27 -6.36
C ASP A 45 -17.21 -14.63 -6.24
N TYR A 46 -17.03 -13.64 -5.36
CA TYR A 46 -15.78 -12.87 -5.29
C TYR A 46 -14.54 -13.75 -5.08
N TYR A 47 -14.62 -14.67 -4.12
CA TYR A 47 -13.50 -15.55 -3.75
C TYR A 47 -13.32 -16.75 -4.70
N ASP A 48 -14.30 -17.00 -5.57
CA ASP A 48 -14.15 -17.94 -6.68
C ASP A 48 -13.31 -17.35 -7.81
N VAL A 49 -13.31 -16.02 -7.95
CA VAL A 49 -12.50 -15.30 -8.94
C VAL A 49 -11.16 -14.84 -8.34
N ILE A 50 -11.19 -14.18 -7.19
CA ILE A 50 -10.02 -13.57 -6.56
C ILE A 50 -9.41 -14.51 -5.51
N LYS A 51 -8.19 -14.97 -5.79
CA LYS A 51 -7.51 -16.01 -5.00
C LYS A 51 -6.63 -15.50 -3.88
N ASP A 52 -6.21 -14.25 -3.95
CA ASP A 52 -5.33 -13.63 -2.95
C ASP A 52 -5.88 -12.25 -2.56
N PRO A 53 -7.04 -12.23 -1.85
CA PRO A 53 -7.73 -11.02 -1.47
C PRO A 53 -6.90 -10.22 -0.47
N VAL A 54 -6.93 -8.90 -0.62
CA VAL A 54 -6.29 -7.95 0.28
C VAL A 54 -7.05 -6.64 0.24
N ASP A 55 -7.06 -5.93 1.36
CA ASP A 55 -7.78 -4.69 1.61
C ASP A 55 -6.95 -3.82 2.58
N LEU A 56 -7.32 -2.55 2.74
CA LEU A 56 -6.58 -1.59 3.56
C LEU A 56 -6.50 -1.98 5.04
N LYS A 57 -7.51 -2.66 5.60
CA LYS A 57 -7.47 -3.15 6.99
C LYS A 57 -6.50 -4.31 7.12
N THR A 58 -6.44 -5.20 6.14
CA THR A 58 -5.42 -6.24 6.07
C THR A 58 -4.02 -5.63 5.96
N LEU A 59 -3.82 -4.59 5.14
CA LEU A 59 -2.56 -3.86 5.09
C LEU A 59 -2.21 -3.23 6.45
N SER A 60 -3.18 -2.59 7.12
CA SER A 60 -2.99 -1.98 8.45
C SER A 60 -2.51 -3.00 9.47
N LYS A 61 -3.20 -4.14 9.58
CA LYS A 61 -2.84 -5.21 10.53
C LYS A 61 -1.44 -5.76 10.27
N ARG A 62 -1.10 -6.01 9.00
CA ARG A 62 0.23 -6.49 8.61
C ARG A 62 1.32 -5.47 8.93
N LEU A 63 1.05 -4.18 8.74
CA LEU A 63 1.99 -3.11 9.05
C LEU A 63 2.16 -2.92 10.56
N GLU A 64 1.07 -2.91 11.32
CA GLU A 64 1.06 -2.81 12.79
C GLU A 64 1.78 -3.97 13.47
N SER A 65 1.81 -5.16 12.84
CA SER A 65 2.58 -6.30 13.38
C SER A 65 4.07 -6.01 13.54
N GLY A 66 4.61 -5.08 12.76
CA GLY A 66 6.06 -4.79 12.69
C GLY A 66 6.92 -5.92 12.14
N GLN A 67 6.33 -7.06 11.74
CA GLN A 67 7.03 -8.28 11.35
C GLN A 67 6.81 -8.67 9.89
N TYR A 68 5.67 -8.28 9.31
CA TYR A 68 5.32 -8.69 7.95
C TYR A 68 6.02 -7.83 6.89
N TYR A 69 5.82 -6.50 6.91
CA TYR A 69 6.45 -5.60 5.95
C TYR A 69 7.85 -5.20 6.43
N VAL A 70 8.84 -6.06 6.17
CA VAL A 70 10.24 -5.78 6.48
C VAL A 70 10.92 -4.89 5.43
N THR A 71 10.34 -4.77 4.24
CA THR A 71 10.78 -3.84 3.20
C THR A 71 9.58 -3.06 2.62
N LEU A 72 9.87 -1.92 1.99
CA LEU A 72 8.86 -1.11 1.31
C LEU A 72 8.24 -1.86 0.12
N GLU A 73 9.03 -2.65 -0.60
CA GLU A 73 8.59 -3.40 -1.77
C GLU A 73 7.49 -4.41 -1.42
N MET A 74 7.56 -5.04 -0.24
CA MET A 74 6.52 -5.97 0.22
C MET A 74 5.18 -5.25 0.44
N PHE A 75 5.21 -4.07 1.07
CA PHE A 75 4.01 -3.25 1.28
C PHE A 75 3.43 -2.75 -0.04
N VAL A 76 4.28 -2.27 -0.94
CA VAL A 76 3.89 -1.82 -2.29
C VAL A 76 3.30 -2.97 -3.11
N ALA A 77 3.87 -4.18 -3.01
CA ALA A 77 3.35 -5.36 -3.71
C ALA A 77 1.94 -5.72 -3.26
N ASP A 78 1.68 -5.74 -1.95
CA ASP A 78 0.34 -6.02 -1.42
C ASP A 78 -0.68 -4.91 -1.80
N ALA A 79 -0.28 -3.64 -1.78
CA ALA A 79 -1.12 -2.54 -2.25
C ALA A 79 -1.44 -2.67 -3.76
N LYS A 80 -0.45 -3.00 -4.60
CA LYS A 80 -0.67 -3.27 -6.03
C LYS A 80 -1.57 -4.47 -6.28
N ARG A 81 -1.45 -5.52 -5.47
CA ARG A 81 -2.35 -6.69 -5.53
C ARG A 81 -3.79 -6.29 -5.22
N MET A 82 -4.02 -5.41 -4.24
CA MET A 82 -5.34 -4.86 -3.94
C MET A 82 -5.99 -4.20 -5.17
N PHE A 83 -5.26 -3.32 -5.87
CA PHE A 83 -5.75 -2.66 -7.08
C PHE A 83 -5.94 -3.66 -8.23
N SER A 84 -5.00 -4.58 -8.41
CA SER A 84 -5.07 -5.61 -9.45
C SER A 84 -6.29 -6.52 -9.27
N ASN A 85 -6.59 -6.95 -8.04
CA ASN A 85 -7.78 -7.73 -7.72
C ASN A 85 -9.06 -6.98 -8.09
N ALA A 86 -9.10 -5.68 -7.83
CA ALA A 86 -10.22 -4.84 -8.20
C ALA A 86 -10.39 -4.76 -9.73
N HIS A 87 -9.29 -4.62 -10.47
CA HIS A 87 -9.29 -4.61 -11.93
C HIS A 87 -9.66 -5.96 -12.55
N THR A 88 -9.26 -7.07 -11.92
CA THR A 88 -9.61 -8.42 -12.35
C THR A 88 -11.09 -8.71 -12.17
N TYR A 89 -11.66 -8.34 -11.02
CA TYR A 89 -13.06 -8.66 -10.72
C TYR A 89 -14.06 -7.68 -11.38
N ASN A 90 -13.72 -6.39 -11.45
CA ASN A 90 -14.65 -5.35 -11.88
C ASN A 90 -14.35 -4.86 -13.30
N SER A 91 -15.39 -4.70 -14.13
CA SER A 91 -15.21 -4.14 -15.48
C SER A 91 -14.76 -2.66 -15.43
N PRO A 92 -14.03 -2.17 -16.46
CA PRO A 92 -13.53 -0.79 -16.54
C PRO A 92 -14.59 0.30 -16.39
N GLU A 93 -15.84 0.00 -16.72
CA GLU A 93 -16.96 0.93 -16.68
C GLU A 93 -17.46 1.20 -15.26
N THR A 94 -17.20 0.27 -14.33
CA THR A 94 -17.66 0.33 -12.93
C THR A 94 -16.94 1.41 -12.12
N ILE A 95 -17.60 1.90 -11.06
CA ILE A 95 -16.98 2.84 -10.13
C ILE A 95 -15.80 2.20 -9.38
N TYR A 96 -15.89 0.90 -9.06
CA TYR A 96 -14.85 0.15 -8.35
C TYR A 96 -13.53 0.12 -9.12
N HIS A 97 -13.58 -0.22 -10.41
CA HIS A 97 -12.42 -0.22 -11.28
C HIS A 97 -11.82 1.19 -11.40
N LYS A 98 -12.66 2.21 -11.60
CA LYS A 98 -12.20 3.60 -11.71
C LYS A 98 -11.56 4.12 -10.41
N CYS A 99 -12.10 3.76 -9.25
CA CYS A 99 -11.51 4.07 -7.95
C CYS A 99 -10.16 3.38 -7.78
N ALA A 100 -10.02 2.10 -8.16
CA ALA A 100 -8.73 1.39 -8.13
C ALA A 100 -7.68 2.10 -8.98
N THR A 101 -7.99 2.48 -10.23
CA THR A 101 -7.05 3.18 -11.12
C THR A 101 -6.58 4.51 -10.52
N ARG A 102 -7.52 5.32 -9.99
CA ARG A 102 -7.19 6.63 -9.43
C ARG A 102 -6.37 6.51 -8.14
N LEU A 103 -6.75 5.59 -7.26
CA LEU A 103 -6.06 5.37 -6.00
C LEU A 103 -4.67 4.77 -6.22
N GLU A 104 -4.51 3.85 -7.16
CA GLU A 104 -3.20 3.29 -7.54
C GLU A 104 -2.27 4.39 -8.06
N LYS A 105 -2.75 5.21 -9.00
CA LYS A 105 -1.97 6.33 -9.54
C LYS A 105 -1.54 7.30 -8.43
N PHE A 106 -2.45 7.64 -7.53
CA PHE A 106 -2.14 8.47 -6.37
C PHE A 106 -1.09 7.82 -5.47
N PHE A 107 -1.28 6.56 -5.09
CA PHE A 107 -0.37 5.80 -4.25
C PHE A 107 1.04 5.74 -4.84
N MET A 108 1.16 5.37 -6.12
CA MET A 108 2.45 5.26 -6.80
C MET A 108 3.18 6.61 -6.88
N SER A 109 2.45 7.71 -7.13
CA SER A 109 3.02 9.05 -7.09
C SER A 109 3.59 9.41 -5.71
N LYS A 110 2.93 8.99 -4.62
CA LYS A 110 3.43 9.22 -3.25
C LYS A 110 4.64 8.36 -2.91
N VAL A 111 4.67 7.11 -3.36
CA VAL A 111 5.84 6.23 -3.24
C VAL A 111 7.06 6.86 -3.92
N GLU A 112 6.91 7.27 -5.18
CA GLU A 112 7.99 7.90 -5.96
C GLU A 112 8.48 9.20 -5.31
N SER A 113 7.56 10.07 -4.90
CA SER A 113 7.90 11.35 -4.25
C SER A 113 8.68 11.12 -2.94
N GLY A 114 8.28 10.12 -2.15
CA GLY A 114 8.98 9.79 -0.90
C GLY A 114 10.39 9.27 -1.13
N LEU A 115 10.58 8.38 -2.12
CA LEU A 115 11.90 7.88 -2.49
C LEU A 115 12.84 9.00 -2.99
N GLN A 116 12.32 9.93 -3.77
CA GLN A 116 13.09 11.09 -4.24
C GLN A 116 13.50 12.02 -3.09
N ALA A 117 12.62 12.25 -2.12
CA ALA A 117 12.93 13.06 -0.94
C ALA A 117 14.05 12.42 -0.09
N SER A 118 14.01 11.10 0.10
CA SER A 118 15.06 10.35 0.80
C SER A 118 16.42 10.42 0.08
N SER A 119 16.44 10.27 -1.25
CA SER A 119 17.66 10.37 -2.05
C SER A 119 18.29 11.77 -2.02
N LYS A 120 17.49 12.83 -1.94
CA LYS A 120 17.98 14.21 -1.81
C LYS A 120 18.54 14.49 -0.41
N ASN A 121 17.97 13.90 0.64
CA ASN A 121 18.48 14.07 2.01
C ASN A 121 19.86 13.40 2.22
N SER A 122 20.19 12.32 1.50
CA SER A 122 21.55 11.75 1.54
C SER A 122 22.61 12.60 0.83
N ALA A 123 22.21 13.48 -0.10
CA ALA A 123 23.16 14.34 -0.84
C ALA A 123 23.59 15.60 -0.05
N ILE A 124 22.80 16.03 0.94
CA ILE A 124 23.05 17.25 1.71
C ILE A 124 24.06 17.03 2.86
N MET A 125 24.37 15.77 3.23
CA MET A 125 25.38 15.46 4.27
C MET A 125 26.82 15.34 3.74
N ASN A 126 27.07 15.56 2.44
CA ASN A 126 28.39 15.43 1.81
C ASN A 126 28.94 16.76 1.25
N MET A 127 28.51 17.91 1.78
CA MET A 127 29.12 19.22 1.49
C MET A 127 29.57 19.91 2.78
#